data_AF-A0A2Z5EI94-F1
#
_entry.id   AF-A0A2Z5EI94-F1
#
_cell.length_a   1.000
_cell.length_b   1.000
_cell.length_c   1.000
_cell.angle_alpha   90.00
_cell.angle_beta   90.00
_cell.angle_gamma   90.00
#
_symmetry.space_group_name_H-M   'P 1'
#
loop_
_entity.id
_entity.type
_entity.pdbx_description
1 polymer ?
#
loop_
_entity_poly.entity_id
_entity_poly.type
_entity_poly.pdbx_seq_one_letter_code
_entity_poly.pdbx_strand_id
1 'polypeptide(L)'
;MDDMKFSRRESLGLAGLAAGIAAAPSLAQAAPAGPSKATPAFRTKIDFKDPEWNRDVYARLDADIDPTKEKCGWLKGKAYGVRPNEPVRQLFGVEGFSFVRTKRLEDGSYRRMLREIVFYRDLETGKILETWDNPYTGEAVKVVPIANDPFNFTISQWAPEPPSYGGLNKDKPPRKPFLQDWEFGPNGTMILRTDIDMQYPNALDPAKWVRESAGAMNRVSEHFIYTVQRKDVENPRLTHIPHIGAWSRITPWLPWMLMGQAEGHVNYFTHFQTIEDGVKGLPADLVAAARAMDEKWLHAPTEDYGPSLSSLENYAREQKPAPVPAGWTPPKPPPAAKALVRKPE
;
A
#
# COMPACT_ATOMS: atom_id res chain seq x y z
N MET A 1 -17.57 72.55 37.80
CA MET A 1 -17.54 73.50 36.68
C MET A 1 -16.83 72.77 35.56
N ASP A 2 -17.39 71.62 35.18
CA ASP A 2 -18.37 71.45 34.08
C ASP A 2 -17.52 71.30 32.81
N ASP A 3 -17.34 70.10 32.27
CA ASP A 3 -18.43 69.39 31.63
C ASP A 3 -18.39 67.86 31.72
N MET A 4 -19.62 67.33 31.67
CA MET A 4 -20.05 65.95 31.65
C MET A 4 -19.68 65.16 30.39
N LYS A 5 -19.59 63.83 30.59
CA LYS A 5 -20.20 62.70 29.82
C LYS A 5 -19.23 61.69 29.18
N PHE A 6 -19.33 60.47 29.71
CA PHE A 6 -18.93 59.22 29.07
C PHE A 6 -19.74 58.95 27.79
N SER A 7 -19.13 58.27 26.81
CA SER A 7 -19.74 57.09 26.17
C SER A 7 -18.73 56.27 25.36
N ARG A 8 -19.01 54.96 25.32
CA ARG A 8 -18.31 53.86 24.67
C ARG A 8 -18.65 53.78 23.17
N ARG A 9 -17.72 53.13 22.44
CA ARG A 9 -17.76 52.60 21.07
C ARG A 9 -17.50 53.63 19.98
N GLU A 10 -16.30 53.55 19.41
CA GLU A 10 -16.14 53.07 18.04
C GLU A 10 -14.68 52.69 17.78
N SER A 11 -14.53 51.45 17.32
CA SER A 11 -13.33 50.78 16.89
C SER A 11 -12.91 51.24 15.50
N LEU A 12 -11.62 51.52 15.31
CA LEU A 12 -10.76 51.31 14.13
C LEU A 12 -9.68 52.39 14.11
N GLY A 13 -8.41 52.00 14.15
CA GLY A 13 -7.32 52.97 14.06
C GLY A 13 -5.98 52.41 14.48
N LEU A 14 -5.44 51.56 13.61
CA LEU A 14 -4.09 51.03 13.64
C LEU A 14 -3.05 52.17 13.80
N ALA A 15 -2.19 52.12 14.83
CA ALA A 15 -0.80 52.59 14.74
C ALA A 15 -0.01 52.26 16.01
N GLY A 16 0.95 51.35 15.87
CA GLY A 16 2.28 51.49 16.48
C GLY A 16 2.48 50.91 17.87
N LEU A 17 2.95 49.66 17.95
CA LEU A 17 3.81 49.27 19.06
C LEU A 17 4.95 48.34 18.61
N ALA A 18 6.13 48.79 19.00
CA ALA A 18 7.47 48.24 18.85
C ALA A 18 7.54 46.71 18.82
N ALA A 19 8.21 46.20 17.77
CA ALA A 19 8.56 44.79 17.62
C ALA A 19 9.59 44.37 18.68
N GLY A 20 9.15 43.56 19.64
CA GLY A 20 10.04 42.72 20.44
C GLY A 20 10.48 41.51 19.61
N ILE A 21 11.78 41.31 19.47
CA ILE A 21 12.35 40.09 18.90
C ILE A 21 12.14 38.98 19.94
N ALA A 22 11.02 38.27 19.85
CA ALA A 22 10.91 36.94 20.42
C ALA A 22 11.76 36.01 19.57
N ALA A 23 12.88 35.54 20.10
CA ALA A 23 13.65 34.46 19.50
C ALA A 23 12.75 33.21 19.47
N ALA A 24 12.14 32.94 18.32
CA ALA A 24 11.55 31.64 18.06
C ALA A 24 12.68 30.61 18.13
N PRO A 25 12.55 29.51 18.89
CA PRO A 25 13.49 28.41 18.78
C PRO A 25 13.37 27.88 17.34
N SER A 26 14.36 28.20 16.52
CA SER A 26 14.59 27.49 15.28
C SER A 26 14.80 26.03 15.66
N LEU A 27 13.78 25.20 15.41
CA LEU A 27 13.94 23.75 15.38
C LEU A 27 14.98 23.49 14.29
N ALA A 28 16.24 23.36 14.71
CA ALA A 28 17.30 22.87 13.85
C ALA A 28 16.87 21.46 13.43
N GLN A 29 16.38 21.34 12.21
CA GLN A 29 16.05 20.05 11.61
C GLN A 29 17.37 19.27 11.58
N ALA A 30 17.50 18.30 12.48
CA ALA A 30 18.70 17.49 12.58
C ALA A 30 18.95 16.88 11.20
N ALA A 31 20.15 17.10 10.64
CA ALA A 31 20.51 16.46 9.38
C ALA A 31 20.31 14.94 9.52
N PRO A 32 19.74 14.25 8.51
CA PRO A 32 19.47 12.83 8.61
C PRO A 32 20.77 12.10 8.98
N ALA A 33 20.67 11.24 10.01
CA ALA A 33 21.79 10.44 10.46
C ALA A 33 22.33 9.64 9.26
N GLY A 34 23.63 9.80 8.99
CA GLY A 34 24.30 9.11 7.88
C GLY A 34 24.25 7.58 8.01
N PRO A 35 24.76 6.86 6.98
CA PRO A 35 24.79 5.40 7.01
C PRO A 35 25.58 4.90 8.23
N SER A 36 25.09 3.84 8.88
CA SER A 36 25.84 3.17 9.94
C SER A 36 27.03 2.41 9.35
N LYS A 37 27.93 1.92 10.23
CA LYS A 37 29.02 1.03 9.83
C LYS A 37 28.51 -0.33 9.28
N ALA A 38 27.26 -0.68 9.55
CA ALA A 38 26.64 -1.92 9.09
C ALA A 38 25.97 -1.78 7.71
N THR A 39 25.86 -0.55 7.17
CA THR A 39 25.33 -0.34 5.82
C THR A 39 26.22 -1.03 4.79
N PRO A 40 25.67 -1.91 3.94
CA PRO A 40 26.44 -2.59 2.91
C PRO A 40 26.79 -1.64 1.77
N ALA A 41 27.82 -1.96 0.98
CA ALA A 41 28.14 -1.17 -0.21
C ALA A 41 27.03 -1.27 -1.27
N PHE A 42 26.76 -0.16 -1.95
CA PHE A 42 25.73 -0.05 -2.99
C PHE A 42 26.15 0.89 -4.11
N ARG A 43 25.56 0.73 -5.30
CA ARG A 43 25.81 1.56 -6.47
C ARG A 43 24.95 2.83 -6.45
N THR A 44 25.57 3.98 -6.72
CA THR A 44 24.87 5.29 -6.84
C THR A 44 24.96 5.90 -8.23
N LYS A 45 25.94 5.49 -9.06
CA LYS A 45 26.04 5.94 -10.43
C LYS A 45 24.90 5.34 -11.24
N ILE A 46 24.02 6.19 -11.76
CA ILE A 46 22.84 5.78 -12.53
C ILE A 46 23.26 4.99 -13.78
N ASP A 47 22.74 3.76 -13.87
CA ASP A 47 22.85 2.91 -15.06
C ASP A 47 21.65 1.95 -15.12
N PHE A 48 20.67 2.25 -15.98
CA PHE A 48 19.45 1.44 -16.10
C PHE A 48 19.72 0.04 -16.65
N LYS A 49 20.88 -0.19 -17.27
CA LYS A 49 21.27 -1.49 -17.85
C LYS A 49 22.10 -2.35 -16.88
N ASP A 50 22.44 -1.81 -15.72
CA ASP A 50 23.19 -2.52 -14.69
C ASP A 50 22.22 -3.19 -13.70
N PRO A 51 22.18 -4.53 -13.65
CA PRO A 51 21.28 -5.23 -12.74
C PRO A 51 21.64 -5.07 -11.25
N GLU A 52 22.91 -4.80 -10.92
CA GLU A 52 23.29 -4.52 -9.53
C GLU A 52 22.84 -3.12 -9.10
N TRP A 53 22.91 -2.14 -9.99
CA TRP A 53 22.37 -0.81 -9.74
C TRP A 53 20.84 -0.87 -9.55
N ASN A 54 20.13 -1.59 -10.41
CA ASN A 54 18.68 -1.80 -10.26
C ASN A 54 18.33 -2.47 -8.94
N ARG A 55 19.06 -3.53 -8.55
CA ARG A 55 18.91 -4.20 -7.25
C ARG A 55 19.08 -3.20 -6.09
N ASP A 56 20.17 -2.44 -6.09
CA ASP A 56 20.51 -1.54 -5.00
C ASP A 56 19.51 -0.38 -4.89
N VAL A 57 19.11 0.24 -6.01
CA VAL A 57 18.14 1.33 -6.00
C VAL A 57 16.75 0.83 -5.60
N TYR A 58 16.31 -0.33 -6.11
CA TYR A 58 15.04 -0.92 -5.71
C TYR A 58 15.03 -1.30 -4.22
N ALA A 59 16.13 -1.88 -3.70
CA ALA A 59 16.25 -2.18 -2.27
C ALA A 59 16.16 -0.93 -1.39
N ARG A 60 16.76 0.20 -1.81
CA ARG A 60 16.67 1.48 -1.09
C ARG A 60 15.31 2.19 -1.25
N LEU A 61 14.55 1.87 -2.29
CA LEU A 61 13.15 2.30 -2.43
C LEU A 61 12.25 1.50 -1.48
N ASP A 62 12.32 0.18 -1.60
CA ASP A 62 11.47 -0.75 -0.88
C ASP A 62 11.79 -0.81 0.61
N ALA A 63 13.03 -0.51 1.04
CA ALA A 63 13.44 -0.49 2.44
C ALA A 63 14.53 0.55 2.75
N ASP A 64 14.98 0.55 4.02
CA ASP A 64 16.29 1.09 4.39
C ASP A 64 17.30 -0.08 4.35
N ILE A 65 18.41 0.09 3.63
CA ILE A 65 19.45 -0.95 3.50
C ILE A 65 20.44 -0.97 4.66
N ASP A 66 20.35 -0.02 5.59
CA ASP A 66 21.02 -0.10 6.88
C ASP A 66 20.28 -1.13 7.76
N PRO A 67 20.88 -2.28 8.09
CA PRO A 67 20.17 -3.36 8.79
C PRO A 67 19.79 -2.98 10.23
N THR A 68 20.32 -1.88 10.76
CA THR A 68 19.96 -1.35 12.08
C THR A 68 18.64 -0.58 12.09
N LYS A 69 18.10 -0.26 10.91
CA LYS A 69 16.88 0.52 10.73
C LYS A 69 15.72 -0.36 10.25
N GLU A 70 14.53 0.18 10.37
CA GLU A 70 13.33 -0.32 9.69
C GLU A 70 12.67 0.87 8.99
N LYS A 71 12.10 0.64 7.81
CA LYS A 71 11.34 1.66 7.08
C LYS A 71 9.85 1.48 7.38
N CYS A 72 9.17 2.57 7.70
CA CYS A 72 7.71 2.63 7.72
C CYS A 72 7.18 3.18 6.39
N GLY A 73 6.46 2.36 5.64
CA GLY A 73 5.66 2.81 4.51
C GLY A 73 4.22 3.07 4.95
N TRP A 74 3.55 4.06 4.36
CA TRP A 74 2.12 4.32 4.56
C TRP A 74 1.44 4.51 3.21
N LEU A 75 0.21 4.01 3.09
CA LEU A 75 -0.61 4.13 1.90
C LEU A 75 -2.02 4.58 2.24
N LYS A 76 -2.64 5.31 1.31
CA LYS A 76 -4.04 5.72 1.41
C LYS A 76 -4.70 5.87 0.06
N GLY A 77 -5.98 5.53 -0.02
CA GLY A 77 -6.78 5.69 -1.23
C GLY A 77 -8.18 5.12 -1.09
N LYS A 78 -8.71 4.59 -2.19
CA LYS A 78 -10.06 4.04 -2.27
C LYS A 78 -10.07 2.74 -3.07
N ALA A 79 -10.99 1.87 -2.71
CA ALA A 79 -11.35 0.70 -3.49
C ALA A 79 -12.68 0.94 -4.23
N TYR A 80 -12.73 0.44 -5.47
CA TYR A 80 -13.84 0.63 -6.38
C TYR A 80 -14.35 -0.72 -6.86
N GLY A 81 -15.67 -0.90 -6.87
CA GLY A 81 -16.33 -2.05 -7.46
C GLY A 81 -16.59 -1.78 -8.93
N VAL A 82 -16.09 -2.68 -9.78
CA VAL A 82 -16.23 -2.63 -11.23
C VAL A 82 -17.04 -3.84 -11.66
N ARG A 83 -18.28 -3.61 -12.12
CA ARG A 83 -19.14 -4.66 -12.70
C ARG A 83 -19.88 -4.11 -13.92
N PRO A 84 -20.39 -4.97 -14.81
CA PRO A 84 -21.07 -4.52 -16.02
C PRO A 84 -22.31 -3.69 -15.74
N ASN A 85 -22.70 -2.91 -16.75
CA ASN A 85 -24.00 -2.25 -16.85
C ASN A 85 -24.33 -1.26 -15.73
N GLU A 86 -23.34 -0.77 -14.99
CA GLU A 86 -23.49 0.34 -14.06
C GLU A 86 -22.20 1.17 -13.96
N PRO A 87 -22.27 2.40 -13.44
CA PRO A 87 -21.07 3.16 -13.10
C PRO A 87 -20.20 2.43 -12.07
N VAL A 88 -18.88 2.64 -12.18
CA VAL A 88 -17.92 2.21 -11.17
C VAL A 88 -18.29 2.81 -9.81
N ARG A 89 -18.35 1.99 -8.77
CA ARG A 89 -18.82 2.36 -7.44
C ARG A 89 -17.68 2.50 -6.46
N GLN A 90 -17.61 3.59 -5.69
CA GLN A 90 -16.73 3.65 -4.51
C GLN A 90 -17.28 2.72 -3.43
N LEU A 91 -16.44 1.83 -2.90
CA LEU A 91 -16.86 0.85 -1.89
C LEU A 91 -16.48 1.28 -0.48
N PHE A 92 -15.21 1.62 -0.29
CA PHE A 92 -14.62 2.02 1.00
C PHE A 92 -13.27 2.72 0.78
N GLY A 93 -12.84 3.46 1.79
CA GLY A 93 -11.47 3.95 1.89
C GLY A 93 -10.51 2.79 2.18
N VAL A 94 -9.26 2.95 1.74
CA VAL A 94 -8.18 1.99 1.96
C VAL A 94 -7.05 2.75 2.63
N GLU A 95 -6.60 2.29 3.79
CA GLU A 95 -5.48 2.92 4.50
C GLU A 95 -4.69 1.89 5.29
N GLY A 96 -3.37 1.95 5.17
CA GLY A 96 -2.51 0.94 5.75
C GLY A 96 -1.08 1.38 5.84
N PHE A 97 -0.26 0.51 6.40
CA PHE A 97 1.16 0.75 6.55
C PHE A 97 1.92 -0.57 6.53
N SER A 98 3.23 -0.47 6.32
CA SER A 98 4.14 -1.60 6.37
C SER A 98 5.42 -1.22 7.09
N PHE A 99 6.01 -2.22 7.74
CA PHE A 99 7.35 -2.13 8.30
C PHE A 99 8.25 -3.15 7.64
N VAL A 100 9.41 -2.68 7.18
CA VAL A 100 10.35 -3.49 6.43
C VAL A 100 11.77 -3.28 6.89
N ARG A 101 12.50 -4.38 7.00
CA ARG A 101 13.95 -4.43 7.25
C ARG A 101 14.59 -5.28 6.16
N THR A 102 15.89 -5.05 5.92
CA THR A 102 16.69 -5.90 5.05
C THR A 102 17.83 -6.57 5.79
N LYS A 103 18.23 -7.76 5.32
CA LYS A 103 19.51 -8.40 5.62
C LYS A 103 20.28 -8.56 4.31
N ARG A 104 21.57 -8.21 4.31
CA ARG A 104 22.45 -8.46 3.16
C ARG A 104 22.81 -9.95 3.11
N LEU A 105 22.70 -10.57 1.95
CA LEU A 105 23.10 -11.96 1.71
C LEU A 105 24.52 -12.04 1.12
N GLU A 106 25.14 -13.21 1.23
CA GLU A 106 26.52 -13.46 0.80
C GLU A 106 26.75 -13.18 -0.70
N ASP A 107 25.74 -13.45 -1.53
CA ASP A 107 25.77 -13.21 -2.97
C ASP A 107 25.53 -11.74 -3.36
N GLY A 108 25.43 -10.85 -2.37
CA GLY A 108 25.19 -9.43 -2.57
C GLY A 108 23.71 -9.05 -2.73
N SER A 109 22.78 -10.01 -2.71
CA SER A 109 21.34 -9.73 -2.69
C SER A 109 20.86 -9.24 -1.31
N TYR A 110 19.64 -8.72 -1.26
CA TYR A 110 18.99 -8.31 -0.01
C TYR A 110 17.82 -9.24 0.28
N ARG A 111 17.80 -9.81 1.47
CA ARG A 111 16.61 -10.45 2.02
C ARG A 111 15.72 -9.37 2.62
N ARG A 112 14.58 -9.12 1.99
CA ARG A 112 13.54 -8.22 2.48
C ARG A 112 12.66 -8.97 3.48
N MET A 113 12.47 -8.37 4.65
CA MET A 113 11.60 -8.88 5.69
C MET A 113 10.53 -7.86 6.03
N LEU A 114 9.26 -8.20 5.78
CA LEU A 114 8.17 -7.23 5.86
C LEU A 114 6.94 -7.79 6.59
N ARG A 115 6.29 -6.89 7.34
CA ARG A 115 4.88 -6.99 7.72
C ARG A 115 4.11 -5.82 7.15
N GLU A 116 2.88 -6.09 6.72
CA GLU A 116 1.97 -5.05 6.27
C GLU A 116 0.55 -5.31 6.77
N ILE A 117 -0.14 -4.20 7.00
CA ILE A 117 -1.53 -4.21 7.38
C ILE A 117 -2.29 -3.10 6.66
N VAL A 118 -3.45 -3.43 6.12
CA VAL A 118 -4.35 -2.47 5.45
C VAL A 118 -5.76 -2.65 5.98
N PHE A 119 -6.31 -1.54 6.47
CA PHE A 119 -7.66 -1.43 6.95
C PHE A 119 -8.56 -0.76 5.91
N TYR A 120 -9.85 -1.04 6.04
CA TYR A 120 -10.89 -0.42 5.22
C TYR A 120 -11.61 0.63 6.04
N ARG A 121 -11.96 1.75 5.41
CA ARG A 121 -12.59 2.90 6.08
C ARG A 121 -13.94 3.21 5.47
N ASP A 122 -14.85 3.65 6.32
CA ASP A 122 -16.11 4.24 5.90
C ASP A 122 -15.86 5.49 5.05
N LEU A 123 -16.61 5.65 3.95
CA LEU A 123 -16.37 6.74 3.00
C LEU A 123 -16.81 8.10 3.55
N GLU A 124 -17.82 8.13 4.42
CA GLU A 124 -18.40 9.37 4.94
C GLU A 124 -17.68 9.82 6.22
N THR A 125 -17.53 8.90 7.17
CA THR A 125 -17.00 9.18 8.51
C THR A 125 -15.48 9.00 8.60
N GLY A 126 -14.86 8.28 7.66
CA GLY A 126 -13.44 7.95 7.70
C GLY A 126 -13.04 6.94 8.78
N LYS A 127 -13.98 6.39 9.55
CA LYS A 127 -13.71 5.40 10.60
C LYS A 127 -13.28 4.07 10.01
N ILE A 128 -12.39 3.35 10.69
CA ILE A 128 -12.05 1.97 10.34
C ILE A 128 -13.30 1.10 10.48
N LEU A 129 -13.58 0.30 9.45
CA LEU A 129 -14.76 -0.55 9.38
C LEU A 129 -14.52 -1.88 10.09
N GLU A 130 -15.41 -2.24 11.01
CA GLU A 130 -15.55 -3.60 11.53
C GLU A 130 -16.61 -4.38 10.75
N THR A 131 -17.67 -3.68 10.33
CA THR A 131 -18.76 -4.17 9.49
C THR A 131 -18.96 -3.23 8.31
N TRP A 132 -19.41 -3.75 7.18
CA TRP A 132 -19.67 -2.98 5.96
C TRP A 132 -20.97 -3.43 5.31
N ASP A 133 -21.81 -2.47 4.93
CA ASP A 133 -23.03 -2.76 4.18
C ASP A 133 -22.69 -2.99 2.72
N ASN A 134 -22.79 -4.24 2.27
CA ASN A 134 -22.51 -4.58 0.89
C ASN A 134 -23.63 -4.07 -0.02
N PRO A 135 -23.37 -3.10 -0.90
CA PRO A 135 -24.42 -2.44 -1.66
C PRO A 135 -24.81 -3.25 -2.92
N TYR A 136 -24.27 -4.46 -3.09
CA TYR A 136 -24.61 -5.41 -4.13
C TYR A 136 -25.51 -6.54 -3.64
N THR A 137 -25.39 -6.94 -2.36
CA THR A 137 -26.20 -7.99 -1.74
C THR A 137 -27.24 -7.44 -0.76
N GLY A 138 -27.04 -6.21 -0.26
CA GLY A 138 -27.85 -5.62 0.82
C GLY A 138 -27.51 -6.17 2.20
N GLU A 139 -26.45 -6.97 2.33
CA GLU A 139 -26.05 -7.61 3.59
C GLU A 139 -24.98 -6.80 4.31
N ALA A 140 -25.10 -6.68 5.64
CA ALA A 140 -24.01 -6.23 6.49
C ALA A 140 -23.01 -7.39 6.68
N VAL A 141 -21.76 -7.19 6.26
CA VAL A 141 -20.70 -8.20 6.33
C VAL A 141 -19.59 -7.77 7.28
N LYS A 142 -18.97 -8.73 7.97
CA LYS A 142 -17.78 -8.47 8.80
C LYS A 142 -16.58 -8.22 7.90
N VAL A 143 -15.88 -7.12 8.14
CA VAL A 143 -14.68 -6.74 7.40
C VAL A 143 -13.47 -7.53 7.91
N VAL A 144 -12.63 -8.00 6.99
CA VAL A 144 -11.35 -8.64 7.30
C VAL A 144 -10.22 -7.81 6.67
N PRO A 145 -9.30 -7.24 7.47
CA PRO A 145 -8.21 -6.44 6.95
C PRO A 145 -7.22 -7.29 6.14
N ILE A 146 -6.43 -6.64 5.28
CA ILE A 146 -5.21 -7.26 4.75
C ILE A 146 -4.19 -7.28 5.88
N ALA A 147 -3.68 -8.46 6.21
CA ALA A 147 -2.68 -8.65 7.25
C ALA A 147 -1.69 -9.73 6.76
N ASN A 148 -0.55 -9.29 6.23
CA ASN A 148 0.44 -10.19 5.66
C ASN A 148 1.68 -10.24 6.57
N ASP A 149 1.88 -11.40 7.18
CA ASP A 149 2.98 -11.68 8.10
C ASP A 149 3.48 -13.13 7.94
N PRO A 150 4.71 -13.34 7.46
CA PRO A 150 5.60 -12.36 6.82
C PRO A 150 5.27 -12.19 5.33
N PHE A 151 5.77 -11.13 4.71
CA PHE A 151 5.82 -10.99 3.24
C PHE A 151 7.26 -10.79 2.75
N ASN A 152 8.05 -11.84 2.95
CA ASN A 152 9.49 -11.84 2.69
C ASN A 152 9.80 -12.31 1.26
N PHE A 153 10.76 -11.66 0.61
CA PHE A 153 11.35 -12.10 -0.66
C PHE A 153 12.80 -11.59 -0.80
N THR A 154 13.50 -12.05 -1.82
CA THR A 154 14.89 -11.68 -2.07
C THR A 154 14.96 -10.69 -3.24
N ILE A 155 15.57 -9.53 -3.00
CA ILE A 155 15.88 -8.52 -4.01
C ILE A 155 17.29 -8.82 -4.51
N SER A 156 17.40 -9.35 -5.73
CA SER A 156 18.67 -9.77 -6.33
C SER A 156 18.94 -9.06 -7.65
N GLN A 157 20.14 -9.24 -8.21
CA GLN A 157 20.47 -8.79 -9.57
C GLN A 157 19.80 -9.64 -10.67
N TRP A 158 19.02 -10.65 -10.28
CA TRP A 158 18.23 -11.50 -11.15
C TRP A 158 16.75 -11.22 -10.93
N ALA A 159 15.98 -11.25 -12.01
CA ALA A 159 14.53 -11.14 -11.96
C ALA A 159 13.95 -12.21 -11.01
N PRO A 160 12.85 -11.89 -10.30
CA PRO A 160 12.23 -12.82 -9.37
C PRO A 160 11.80 -14.10 -10.11
N GLU A 161 11.94 -15.24 -9.43
CA GLU A 161 11.37 -16.49 -9.92
C GLU A 161 9.84 -16.38 -9.91
N PRO A 162 9.14 -17.12 -10.78
CA PRO A 162 7.68 -17.21 -10.72
C PRO A 162 7.22 -17.56 -9.30
N PRO A 163 6.11 -16.98 -8.81
CA PRO A 163 5.62 -17.29 -7.48
C PRO A 163 5.40 -18.80 -7.34
N SER A 164 5.88 -19.38 -6.23
CA SER A 164 5.80 -20.83 -6.02
C SER A 164 4.39 -21.32 -5.70
N TYR A 165 3.48 -20.42 -5.29
CA TYR A 165 2.12 -20.73 -4.80
C TYR A 165 2.12 -21.87 -3.78
N GLY A 166 2.99 -21.81 -2.77
CA GLY A 166 3.13 -22.88 -1.78
C GLY A 166 3.71 -24.19 -2.35
N GLY A 167 4.46 -24.11 -3.45
CA GLY A 167 5.10 -25.24 -4.12
C GLY A 167 4.33 -25.84 -5.30
N LEU A 168 3.18 -25.26 -5.67
CA LEU A 168 2.39 -25.68 -6.83
C LEU A 168 3.06 -25.30 -8.16
N ASN A 169 3.75 -24.17 -8.19
CA ASN A 169 4.54 -23.77 -9.34
C ASN A 169 5.99 -24.26 -9.19
N LYS A 170 6.43 -25.08 -10.14
CA LYS A 170 7.78 -25.66 -10.19
C LYS A 170 8.59 -25.11 -11.37
N ASP A 171 8.05 -24.15 -12.11
CA ASP A 171 8.68 -23.60 -13.28
C ASP A 171 9.94 -22.84 -12.88
N LYS A 172 11.05 -23.18 -13.55
CA LYS A 172 12.35 -22.54 -13.37
C LYS A 172 12.81 -21.96 -14.71
N PRO A 173 12.20 -20.86 -15.16
CA PRO A 173 12.63 -20.21 -16.40
C PRO A 173 14.10 -19.77 -16.29
N PRO A 174 14.80 -19.60 -17.42
CA PRO A 174 16.16 -19.08 -17.41
C PRO A 174 16.24 -17.76 -16.65
N ARG A 175 17.30 -17.62 -15.83
CA ARG A 175 17.54 -16.38 -15.08
C ARG A 175 17.69 -15.21 -16.04
N LYS A 176 16.95 -14.14 -15.76
CA LYS A 176 17.05 -12.86 -16.46
C LYS A 176 17.68 -11.83 -15.52
N PRO A 177 18.50 -10.89 -16.01
CA PRO A 177 18.96 -9.78 -15.19
C PRO A 177 17.77 -8.96 -14.67
N PHE A 178 17.86 -8.46 -13.44
CA PHE A 178 16.87 -7.59 -12.84
C PHE A 178 17.03 -6.17 -13.40
N LEU A 179 16.38 -5.92 -14.53
CA LEU A 179 16.28 -4.59 -15.13
C LEU A 179 14.85 -4.09 -14.93
N GLN A 180 14.71 -2.83 -14.53
CA GLN A 180 13.43 -2.23 -14.21
C GLN A 180 13.07 -1.11 -15.20
N ASP A 181 11.78 -0.79 -15.31
CA ASP A 181 11.27 0.24 -16.22
C ASP A 181 11.45 1.64 -15.64
N TRP A 182 12.68 2.14 -15.76
CA TRP A 182 13.08 3.47 -15.33
C TRP A 182 12.99 4.49 -16.46
N GLU A 183 12.53 5.69 -16.13
CA GLU A 183 12.59 6.86 -17.00
C GLU A 183 13.00 8.12 -16.23
N PHE A 184 13.54 9.09 -16.94
CA PHE A 184 13.76 10.43 -16.40
C PHE A 184 12.47 11.25 -16.47
N GLY A 185 12.13 11.90 -15.38
CA GLY A 185 11.02 12.83 -15.29
C GLY A 185 11.46 14.31 -15.33
N PRO A 186 10.51 15.25 -15.32
CA PRO A 186 10.82 16.68 -15.24
C PRO A 186 11.44 17.06 -13.90
N ASN A 187 12.03 18.26 -13.81
CA ASN A 187 12.52 18.85 -12.56
C ASN A 187 13.51 17.97 -11.76
N GLY A 188 14.30 17.15 -12.47
CA GLY A 188 15.31 16.29 -11.85
C GLY A 188 14.73 15.05 -11.17
N THR A 189 13.51 14.63 -11.51
CA THR A 189 12.94 13.38 -10.99
C THR A 189 13.31 12.17 -11.86
N MET A 190 13.14 10.98 -11.27
CA MET A 190 13.10 9.71 -11.99
C MET A 190 11.81 8.99 -11.61
N ILE A 191 11.29 8.23 -12.56
CA ILE A 191 10.06 7.45 -12.40
C ILE A 191 10.42 5.98 -12.60
N LEU A 192 9.93 5.14 -11.71
CA LEU A 192 10.01 3.68 -11.83
C LEU A 192 8.59 3.12 -11.90
N ARG A 193 8.34 2.27 -12.89
CA ARG A 193 7.14 1.42 -12.95
C ARG A 193 7.52 -0.02 -12.61
N THR A 194 6.74 -0.63 -11.72
CA THR A 194 6.82 -2.06 -11.45
C THR A 194 5.42 -2.65 -11.45
N ASP A 195 5.27 -3.81 -12.04
CA ASP A 195 3.99 -4.51 -12.14
C ASP A 195 4.17 -6.01 -11.94
N ILE A 196 3.07 -6.65 -11.53
CA ILE A 196 2.96 -8.09 -11.49
C ILE A 196 1.55 -8.51 -11.87
N ASP A 197 1.45 -9.35 -12.89
CA ASP A 197 0.20 -9.95 -13.35
C ASP A 197 0.19 -11.45 -13.02
N MET A 198 -0.78 -11.88 -12.22
CA MET A 198 -0.85 -13.25 -11.70
C MET A 198 -2.18 -13.91 -12.01
N GLN A 199 -2.11 -15.20 -12.34
CA GLN A 199 -3.23 -16.11 -12.32
C GLN A 199 -2.78 -17.42 -11.68
N TYR A 200 -3.43 -17.81 -10.58
CA TYR A 200 -2.99 -18.95 -9.77
C TYR A 200 -4.14 -19.68 -9.09
N PRO A 201 -3.95 -20.94 -8.65
CA PRO A 201 -5.00 -21.69 -7.95
C PRO A 201 -5.51 -20.94 -6.73
N ASN A 202 -6.82 -20.79 -6.62
CA ASN A 202 -7.45 -20.08 -5.51
C ASN A 202 -7.40 -20.93 -4.23
N ALA A 203 -6.89 -20.37 -3.13
CA ALA A 203 -6.89 -21.04 -1.83
C ALA A 203 -8.31 -21.30 -1.27
N LEU A 204 -9.30 -20.55 -1.75
CA LEU A 204 -10.71 -20.71 -1.41
C LEU A 204 -11.39 -21.61 -2.45
N ASP A 205 -11.41 -22.92 -2.20
CA ASP A 205 -12.15 -23.89 -3.02
C ASP A 205 -13.63 -23.46 -3.18
N PRO A 206 -14.12 -23.19 -4.41
CA PRO A 206 -15.47 -22.70 -4.63
C PRO A 206 -16.57 -23.67 -4.20
N ALA A 207 -16.30 -24.97 -4.05
CA ALA A 207 -17.26 -25.93 -3.51
C ALA A 207 -17.47 -25.76 -2.00
N LYS A 208 -16.44 -25.26 -1.29
CA LYS A 208 -16.46 -25.05 0.17
C LYS A 208 -16.76 -23.59 0.54
N TRP A 209 -16.17 -22.65 -0.18
CA TRP A 209 -16.24 -21.20 0.04
C TRP A 209 -17.16 -20.55 -0.99
N VAL A 210 -18.42 -21.01 -1.01
CA VAL A 210 -19.39 -20.69 -2.07
C VAL A 210 -19.62 -19.19 -2.24
N ARG A 211 -19.55 -18.44 -1.13
CA ARG A 211 -19.84 -16.99 -1.11
C ARG A 211 -18.58 -16.15 -1.17
N GLU A 212 -17.41 -16.71 -0.87
CA GLU A 212 -16.15 -15.98 -0.77
C GLU A 212 -15.22 -16.22 -1.95
N SER A 213 -15.36 -17.37 -2.61
CA SER A 213 -14.52 -17.75 -3.73
C SER A 213 -14.98 -17.10 -5.03
N ALA A 214 -14.05 -16.42 -5.70
CA ALA A 214 -14.23 -15.94 -7.06
C ALA A 214 -14.12 -17.04 -8.13
N GLY A 215 -13.90 -18.30 -7.73
CA GLY A 215 -13.73 -19.45 -8.62
C GLY A 215 -12.41 -20.19 -8.37
N ALA A 216 -12.11 -21.17 -9.23
CA ALA A 216 -10.96 -22.08 -9.06
C ALA A 216 -9.59 -21.39 -9.18
N MET A 217 -9.51 -20.26 -9.89
CA MET A 217 -8.29 -19.48 -10.09
C MET A 217 -8.49 -18.08 -9.53
N ASN A 218 -7.50 -17.58 -8.80
CA ASN A 218 -7.40 -16.18 -8.44
C ASN A 218 -6.63 -15.42 -9.53
N ARG A 219 -7.13 -14.26 -9.95
CA ARG A 219 -6.50 -13.39 -10.95
C ARG A 219 -6.28 -12.01 -10.36
N VAL A 220 -5.04 -11.65 -10.13
CA VAL A 220 -4.65 -10.40 -9.46
C VAL A 220 -3.58 -9.70 -10.28
N SER A 221 -3.66 -8.38 -10.31
CA SER A 221 -2.61 -7.55 -10.84
C SER A 221 -2.30 -6.41 -9.88
N GLU A 222 -1.03 -6.07 -9.72
CA GLU A 222 -0.58 -4.93 -8.93
C GLU A 222 0.38 -4.08 -9.74
N HIS A 223 0.19 -2.77 -9.67
CA HIS A 223 0.97 -1.78 -10.41
C HIS A 223 1.43 -0.68 -9.46
N PHE A 224 2.71 -0.35 -9.54
CA PHE A 224 3.33 0.68 -8.73
C PHE A 224 4.03 1.69 -9.64
N ILE A 225 3.89 2.95 -9.26
CA ILE A 225 4.67 4.06 -9.82
C ILE A 225 5.39 4.71 -8.67
N TYR A 226 6.73 4.76 -8.72
CA TYR A 226 7.56 5.49 -7.78
C TYR A 226 8.07 6.76 -8.45
N THR A 227 8.00 7.89 -7.74
CA THR A 227 8.67 9.13 -8.15
C THR A 227 9.73 9.48 -7.12
N VAL A 228 10.97 9.60 -7.58
CA VAL A 228 12.15 9.94 -6.75
C VAL A 228 12.87 11.15 -7.30
N GLN A 229 13.67 11.80 -6.45
CA GLN A 229 14.63 12.79 -6.90
C GLN A 229 15.92 12.12 -7.35
N ARG A 230 16.41 12.49 -8.53
CA ARG A 230 17.67 11.96 -9.08
C ARG A 230 18.85 12.16 -8.13
N LYS A 231 18.94 13.34 -7.51
CA LYS A 231 19.99 13.67 -6.54
C LYS A 231 20.04 12.71 -5.35
N ASP A 232 18.88 12.16 -4.95
CA ASP A 232 18.79 11.24 -3.81
C ASP A 232 19.18 9.82 -4.21
N VAL A 233 18.89 9.44 -5.47
CA VAL A 233 19.39 8.20 -6.08
C VAL A 233 20.93 8.21 -6.16
N GLU A 234 21.52 9.34 -6.54
CA GLU A 234 22.98 9.50 -6.65
C GLU A 234 23.68 9.69 -5.28
N ASN A 235 22.92 9.89 -4.20
CA ASN A 235 23.48 10.22 -2.88
C ASN A 235 23.99 8.98 -2.12
N PRO A 236 25.30 8.86 -1.85
CA PRO A 236 25.88 7.73 -1.12
C PRO A 236 25.61 7.76 0.39
N ARG A 237 25.01 8.82 0.92
CA ARG A 237 24.63 8.92 2.35
C ARG A 237 23.20 8.46 2.62
N LEU A 238 22.39 8.25 1.59
CA LEU A 238 21.00 7.81 1.75
C LEU A 238 20.91 6.30 1.63
N THR A 239 20.63 5.64 2.75
CA THR A 239 20.38 4.19 2.84
C THR A 239 18.92 3.83 2.54
N HIS A 240 18.05 4.83 2.53
CA HIS A 240 16.71 4.79 2.00
C HIS A 240 16.52 5.99 1.07
N ILE A 241 15.84 5.81 -0.07
CA ILE A 241 15.49 6.90 -0.99
C ILE A 241 14.07 7.38 -0.67
N PRO A 242 13.90 8.63 -0.18
CA PRO A 242 12.58 9.22 0.00
C PRO A 242 11.81 9.26 -1.32
N HIS A 243 10.54 8.89 -1.28
CA HIS A 243 9.71 8.82 -2.47
C HIS A 243 8.23 8.98 -2.14
N ILE A 244 7.48 9.37 -3.17
CA ILE A 244 6.03 9.28 -3.22
C ILE A 244 5.67 8.42 -4.43
N GLY A 245 4.55 7.69 -4.34
CA GLY A 245 4.12 6.85 -5.43
C GLY A 245 2.62 6.62 -5.47
N ALA A 246 2.21 5.87 -6.48
CA ALA A 246 0.85 5.38 -6.65
C ALA A 246 0.86 3.86 -6.69
N TRP A 247 -0.10 3.24 -6.02
CA TRP A 247 -0.35 1.81 -6.10
C TRP A 247 -1.78 1.57 -6.57
N SER A 248 -1.92 0.74 -7.58
CA SER A 248 -3.21 0.23 -8.05
C SER A 248 -3.20 -1.29 -8.06
N ARG A 249 -4.33 -1.87 -7.68
CA ARG A 249 -4.51 -3.32 -7.63
C ARG A 249 -5.86 -3.69 -8.23
N ILE A 250 -5.82 -4.64 -9.16
CA ILE A 250 -7.01 -5.31 -9.67
C ILE A 250 -7.08 -6.68 -9.00
N THR A 251 -8.19 -6.98 -8.36
CA THR A 251 -8.39 -8.24 -7.63
C THR A 251 -9.85 -8.64 -7.73
N PRO A 252 -10.21 -9.93 -7.67
CA PRO A 252 -11.62 -10.31 -7.58
C PRO A 252 -12.26 -9.69 -6.34
N TRP A 253 -13.59 -9.81 -6.23
CA TRP A 253 -14.29 -9.42 -5.01
C TRP A 253 -13.59 -9.98 -3.78
N LEU A 254 -13.41 -9.14 -2.75
CA LEU A 254 -12.71 -9.58 -1.55
C LEU A 254 -13.53 -10.68 -0.89
N PRO A 255 -12.90 -11.74 -0.33
CA PRO A 255 -13.62 -12.88 0.24
C PRO A 255 -14.73 -12.48 1.22
N TRP A 256 -14.44 -11.52 2.11
CA TRP A 256 -15.39 -11.04 3.12
C TRP A 256 -16.56 -10.23 2.55
N MET A 257 -16.51 -9.81 1.28
CA MET A 257 -17.65 -9.15 0.62
C MET A 257 -18.78 -10.15 0.29
N LEU A 258 -18.54 -11.46 0.35
CA LEU A 258 -19.55 -12.50 0.11
C LEU A 258 -20.20 -12.45 -1.29
N MET A 259 -19.41 -12.12 -2.31
CA MET A 259 -19.87 -11.95 -3.70
C MET A 259 -19.83 -13.24 -4.53
N GLY A 260 -19.10 -14.26 -4.07
CA GLY A 260 -18.84 -15.51 -4.77
C GLY A 260 -18.31 -15.26 -6.18
N GLN A 261 -18.90 -15.94 -7.15
CA GLN A 261 -18.57 -15.82 -8.57
C GLN A 261 -19.37 -14.73 -9.29
N ALA A 262 -19.83 -13.70 -8.57
CA ALA A 262 -20.50 -12.55 -9.19
C ALA A 262 -19.57 -11.85 -10.19
N GLU A 263 -20.13 -11.42 -11.32
CA GLU A 263 -19.36 -10.73 -12.34
C GLU A 263 -18.83 -9.38 -11.83
N GLY A 264 -17.55 -9.13 -12.09
CA GLY A 264 -16.86 -7.91 -11.68
C GLY A 264 -15.64 -8.18 -10.81
N HIS A 265 -15.08 -7.11 -10.27
CA HIS A 265 -13.86 -7.13 -9.48
C HIS A 265 -13.72 -5.84 -8.66
N VAL A 266 -12.71 -5.81 -7.79
CA VAL A 266 -12.29 -4.61 -7.07
C VAL A 266 -11.05 -4.02 -7.75
N ASN A 267 -11.06 -2.71 -7.92
CA ASN A 267 -9.90 -1.93 -8.34
C ASN A 267 -9.50 -0.94 -7.22
N TYR A 268 -8.24 -0.97 -6.82
CA TYR A 268 -7.65 -0.06 -5.84
C TYR A 268 -6.98 1.10 -6.57
N PHE A 269 -7.19 2.32 -6.08
CA PHE A 269 -6.41 3.50 -6.47
C PHE A 269 -5.93 4.20 -5.21
N THR A 270 -4.62 4.15 -5.00
CA THR A 270 -3.97 4.66 -3.79
C THR A 270 -2.70 5.43 -4.11
N HIS A 271 -2.26 6.24 -3.16
CA HIS A 271 -0.91 6.77 -3.10
C HIS A 271 -0.19 6.21 -1.89
N PHE A 272 1.14 6.22 -1.92
CA PHE A 272 1.99 5.80 -0.81
C PHE A 272 3.23 6.69 -0.68
N GLN A 273 3.79 6.70 0.51
CA GLN A 273 5.02 7.41 0.86
C GLN A 273 5.70 6.76 2.06
N THR A 274 6.96 7.13 2.29
CA THR A 274 7.67 6.80 3.54
C THR A 274 7.24 7.75 4.66
N ILE A 275 7.09 7.21 5.87
CA ILE A 275 6.88 7.97 7.11
C ILE A 275 8.18 7.96 7.90
N GLU A 276 8.91 9.08 7.90
CA GLU A 276 10.24 9.19 8.53
C GLU A 276 10.20 8.97 10.05
N ASP A 277 9.14 9.44 10.71
CA ASP A 277 8.96 9.30 12.16
C ASP A 277 8.46 7.90 12.59
N GLY A 278 8.39 6.95 11.65
CA GLY A 278 7.90 5.60 11.89
C GLY A 278 6.48 5.59 12.47
N VAL A 279 6.26 4.79 13.52
CA VAL A 279 4.97 4.70 14.22
C VAL A 279 4.43 6.06 14.66
N LYS A 280 5.29 7.02 15.03
CA LYS A 280 4.85 8.35 15.51
C LYS A 280 4.25 9.22 14.42
N GLY A 281 4.58 8.97 13.15
CA GLY A 281 4.03 9.69 12.00
C GLY A 281 2.75 9.05 11.44
N LEU A 282 2.34 7.89 11.94
CA LEU A 282 1.11 7.21 11.52
C LEU A 282 -0.13 7.79 12.25
N PRO A 283 -1.32 7.77 11.63
CA PRO A 283 -2.56 8.15 12.30
C PRO A 283 -2.82 7.32 13.56
N ALA A 284 -3.22 7.99 14.65
CA ALA A 284 -3.33 7.36 15.96
C ALA A 284 -4.37 6.22 16.01
N ASP A 285 -5.49 6.37 15.29
CA ASP A 285 -6.53 5.35 15.19
C ASP A 285 -6.05 4.10 14.43
N LEU A 286 -5.22 4.30 13.40
CA LEU A 286 -4.60 3.24 12.61
C LEU A 286 -3.58 2.45 13.45
N VAL A 287 -2.75 3.15 14.23
CA VAL A 287 -1.82 2.53 15.19
C VAL A 287 -2.57 1.75 16.26
N ALA A 288 -3.66 2.32 16.81
CA ALA A 288 -4.48 1.65 17.80
C ALA A 288 -5.14 0.37 17.25
N ALA A 289 -5.67 0.41 16.03
CA ALA A 289 -6.26 -0.75 15.37
C ALA A 289 -5.24 -1.87 15.14
N ALA A 290 -4.03 -1.54 14.68
CA ALA A 290 -2.97 -2.53 14.49
C ALA A 290 -2.50 -3.14 15.82
N ARG A 291 -2.30 -2.31 16.85
CA ARG A 291 -1.95 -2.76 18.20
C ARG A 291 -3.02 -3.67 18.82
N ALA A 292 -4.30 -3.40 18.55
CA ALA A 292 -5.40 -4.24 19.00
C ALA A 292 -5.38 -5.64 18.35
N MET A 293 -4.77 -5.78 17.17
CA MET A 293 -4.50 -7.09 16.57
C MET A 293 -3.27 -7.74 17.20
N ASP A 294 -2.13 -7.06 17.21
CA ASP A 294 -0.87 -7.48 17.83
C ASP A 294 0.18 -6.35 17.73
N GLU A 295 1.00 -6.11 18.76
CA GLU A 295 2.08 -5.10 18.71
C GLU A 295 3.08 -5.37 17.58
N LYS A 296 3.26 -6.63 17.17
CA LYS A 296 4.21 -7.01 16.11
C LYS A 296 3.93 -6.32 14.77
N TRP A 297 2.70 -5.86 14.51
CA TRP A 297 2.34 -5.17 13.27
C TRP A 297 3.02 -3.80 13.16
N LEU A 298 3.45 -3.21 14.27
CA LEU A 298 4.13 -1.91 14.32
C LEU A 298 5.64 -2.00 14.10
N HIS A 299 6.15 -3.20 13.76
CA HIS A 299 7.58 -3.45 13.55
C HIS A 299 7.82 -4.47 12.44
N ALA A 300 8.95 -4.32 11.77
CA ALA A 300 9.43 -5.29 10.79
C ALA A 300 9.85 -6.59 11.50
N PRO A 301 9.80 -7.75 10.83
CA PRO A 301 10.42 -8.96 11.33
C PRO A 301 11.92 -8.75 11.62
N THR A 302 12.39 -9.30 12.74
CA THR A 302 13.83 -9.35 13.08
C THR A 302 14.50 -10.59 12.47
N GLU A 303 13.72 -11.64 12.23
CA GLU A 303 14.17 -12.90 11.66
C GLU A 303 13.46 -13.24 10.35
N ASP A 304 14.13 -14.06 9.54
CA ASP A 304 13.55 -14.58 8.31
C ASP A 304 12.79 -15.88 8.61
N TYR A 305 11.48 -15.83 8.44
CA TYR A 305 10.60 -16.99 8.56
C TYR A 305 9.61 -17.00 7.39
N GLY A 306 8.84 -18.08 7.30
CA GLY A 306 7.85 -18.23 6.25
C GLY A 306 6.94 -19.44 6.49
N PRO A 307 6.14 -19.79 5.49
CA PRO A 307 6.11 -19.19 4.14
C PRO A 307 5.54 -17.76 4.11
N SER A 308 5.92 -16.97 3.11
CA SER A 308 5.22 -15.73 2.77
C SER A 308 3.90 -16.07 2.09
N LEU A 309 2.78 -15.62 2.66
CA LEU A 309 1.43 -15.93 2.18
C LEU A 309 0.74 -14.65 1.75
N SER A 310 -0.11 -14.75 0.72
CA SER A 310 -0.98 -13.63 0.38
C SER A 310 -2.14 -13.57 1.37
N SER A 311 -2.85 -12.44 1.37
CA SER A 311 -4.03 -12.25 2.20
C SER A 311 -5.13 -13.27 1.93
N LEU A 312 -5.15 -13.88 0.74
CA LEU A 312 -6.10 -14.93 0.38
C LEU A 312 -5.81 -16.26 1.10
N GLU A 313 -4.54 -16.67 1.18
CA GLU A 313 -4.16 -17.86 1.94
C GLU A 313 -4.32 -17.62 3.45
N ASN A 314 -4.03 -16.42 3.95
CA ASN A 314 -4.30 -16.07 5.34
C ASN A 314 -5.80 -16.11 5.64
N TYR A 315 -6.65 -15.58 4.75
CA TYR A 315 -8.10 -15.68 4.88
C TYR A 315 -8.57 -17.13 4.98
N ALA A 316 -8.05 -18.02 4.13
CA ALA A 316 -8.39 -19.44 4.15
C ALA A 316 -7.99 -20.16 5.46
N ARG A 317 -6.94 -19.68 6.13
CA ARG A 317 -6.44 -20.24 7.40
C ARG A 317 -7.18 -19.71 8.61
N GLU A 318 -7.54 -18.43 8.61
CA GLU A 318 -8.02 -17.73 9.80
C GLU A 318 -9.55 -17.59 9.83
N GLN A 319 -10.21 -17.68 8.68
CA GLN A 319 -11.65 -17.54 8.57
C GLN A 319 -12.36 -18.89 8.38
N LYS A 320 -13.68 -18.88 8.49
CA LYS A 320 -14.55 -20.03 8.20
C LYS A 320 -15.51 -19.66 7.08
N PRO A 321 -15.90 -20.60 6.20
CA PRO A 321 -16.90 -20.33 5.18
C PRO A 321 -18.20 -19.81 5.79
N ALA A 322 -18.74 -18.75 5.19
CA ALA A 322 -20.01 -18.16 5.54
C ALA A 322 -21.15 -19.13 5.19
N PRO A 323 -22.23 -19.15 5.98
CA PRO A 323 -23.42 -19.91 5.64
C PRO A 323 -23.95 -19.54 4.26
N VAL A 324 -24.45 -20.54 3.52
CA VAL A 324 -25.10 -20.37 2.22
C VAL A 324 -26.61 -20.44 2.41
N PRO A 325 -27.33 -19.31 2.33
CA PRO A 325 -28.79 -19.32 2.42
C PRO A 325 -29.43 -20.20 1.34
N ALA A 326 -30.56 -20.82 1.64
CA ALA A 326 -31.29 -21.61 0.65
C ALA A 326 -31.66 -20.73 -0.57
N GLY A 327 -31.31 -21.19 -1.77
CA GLY A 327 -31.54 -20.45 -3.01
C GLY A 327 -30.60 -19.26 -3.23
N TRP A 328 -29.56 -19.09 -2.41
CA TRP A 328 -28.56 -18.04 -2.63
C TRP A 328 -27.90 -18.21 -4.00
N THR A 329 -27.75 -17.09 -4.70
CA THR A 329 -27.00 -17.02 -5.96
C THR A 329 -26.13 -15.76 -5.94
N PRO A 330 -24.97 -15.77 -6.63
CA PRO A 330 -24.14 -14.58 -6.72
C PRO A 330 -24.95 -13.37 -7.25
N PRO A 331 -24.78 -12.17 -6.67
CA PRO A 331 -25.49 -10.98 -7.12
C PRO A 331 -25.18 -10.70 -8.59
N LYS A 332 -26.23 -10.46 -9.38
CA LYS A 332 -26.11 -10.20 -10.82
C LYS A 332 -25.95 -8.69 -11.08
N PRO A 333 -25.16 -8.29 -12.09
CA PRO A 333 -25.16 -6.91 -12.56
C PRO A 333 -26.55 -6.52 -13.09
N PRO A 334 -26.87 -5.21 -13.14
CA PRO A 334 -28.07 -4.74 -13.81
C PRO A 334 -28.12 -5.18 -15.28
N PRO A 335 -29.31 -5.20 -15.92
CA PRO A 335 -29.43 -5.41 -17.36
C PRO A 335 -28.65 -4.35 -18.13
N ALA A 336 -28.13 -4.72 -19.30
CA ALA A 336 -27.45 -3.78 -20.19
C ALA A 336 -28.35 -2.58 -20.53
N ALA A 337 -27.76 -1.38 -20.50
CA ALA A 337 -28.45 -0.18 -20.93
C ALA A 337 -28.89 -0.33 -22.39
N LYS A 338 -30.11 0.12 -22.71
CA LYS A 338 -30.55 0.19 -24.12
C LYS A 338 -29.58 1.07 -24.87
N ALA A 339 -29.10 0.60 -26.02
CA ALA A 339 -28.22 1.38 -26.88
C ALA A 339 -28.88 2.74 -27.17
N LEU A 340 -28.12 3.83 -27.00
CA LEU A 340 -28.56 5.13 -27.49
C LEU A 340 -28.63 5.04 -29.01
N VAL A 341 -29.84 4.92 -29.55
CA VAL A 341 -30.08 4.99 -30.99
C VAL A 341 -29.73 6.43 -31.40
N ARG A 342 -28.52 6.63 -31.93
CA ARG A 342 -28.21 7.88 -32.63
C ARG A 342 -29.14 7.94 -33.83
N LYS A 343 -29.98 8.97 -33.89
CA LYS A 343 -30.72 9.27 -35.13
C LYS A 343 -29.67 9.47 -36.24
N PRO A 344 -29.88 8.91 -37.44
CA PRO A 344 -29.02 9.24 -38.58
C PRO A 344 -29.03 10.76 -38.78
N GLU A 345 -27.84 11.33 -38.99
CA GLU A 345 -27.67 12.75 -39.35
C GLU A 345 -28.27 13.06 -40.73
#